data_AF-A0A6G8FI39-F1
#
_entry.id   AF-A0A6G8FI39-F1
#
_cell.length_a   1.000
_cell.length_b   1.000
_cell.length_c   1.000
_cell.angle_alpha   90.00
_cell.angle_beta   90.00
_cell.angle_gamma   90.00
#
_symmetry.space_group_name_H-M   'P 1'
#
loop_
_entity.id
_entity.type
_entity.pdbx_description
1 polymer ?
#
loop_
_entity_poly.entity_id
_entity_poly.type
_entity_poly.pdbx_seq_one_letter_code
_entity_poly.pdbx_strand_id
1 'polypeptide(L)'
;MKQPVKTVQLMLTLDAAEDHRLVVPRSEEASYSRLAALARRRGLVPEGMQITILRLSGNELSVCLEPLPEWQTRVLDPILVPGRLHDPSDVTTALSESKTFQVVGGPRKRALRIVEALTAAARDRGMFVKAVLNQPLNPGYSYRDATRRDEIVFTIERDSFRLWFTQQMLMEPHEPTRREIERVQQGFLFPDFDDVPAKHLGLVLEGEGGKFWASSWHDTDEHAMEDDLAQVLEEMSLRRERCVQLRQAVEEREIARRQQEDNDRMVAVAAYRKRFVADAMKAQAKRWEEAGRLRRYAAAIHEVAAACEGQQREEALEWARHVEAEACRIDPLPQEAKFPAIPKPSRSDLSPSRPYHRQ
;
A
#
# COMPACT_ATOMS: atom_id res chain seq x y z
N MET A 1 -17.45 24.47 39.18
CA MET A 1 -17.89 23.79 37.95
C MET A 1 -16.89 22.70 37.64
N LYS A 2 -17.30 21.42 37.62
CA LYS A 2 -16.41 20.30 37.25
C LYS A 2 -16.15 20.39 35.74
N GLN A 3 -14.89 20.41 35.32
CA GLN A 3 -14.54 20.37 33.90
C GLN A 3 -15.17 19.13 33.26
N PRO A 4 -15.80 19.25 32.08
CA PRO A 4 -16.32 18.08 31.37
C PRO A 4 -15.17 17.12 31.10
N VAL A 5 -15.43 15.82 31.30
CA VAL A 5 -14.46 14.77 30.98
C VAL A 5 -14.09 14.93 29.51
N LYS A 6 -12.80 14.93 29.16
CA LYS A 6 -12.28 15.25 27.81
C LYS A 6 -13.00 14.54 26.66
N THR A 7 -13.57 13.37 26.91
CA THR A 7 -14.41 12.60 25.95
C THR A 7 -15.75 13.26 25.63
N VAL A 8 -16.42 13.85 26.63
CA VAL A 8 -17.67 14.60 26.44
C VAL A 8 -17.37 15.89 25.67
N GLN A 9 -16.25 16.55 25.99
CA GLN A 9 -15.80 17.72 25.24
C GLN A 9 -15.52 17.37 23.77
N LEU A 10 -14.86 16.24 23.49
CA LEU A 10 -14.66 15.76 22.12
C LEU A 10 -15.99 15.62 21.36
N MET A 11 -16.99 14.96 21.95
CA MET A 11 -18.29 14.77 21.31
C MET A 11 -19.02 16.09 21.08
N LEU A 12 -19.02 17.00 22.06
CA LEU A 12 -19.62 18.33 21.90
C LEU A 12 -18.90 19.15 20.81
N THR A 13 -17.58 19.05 20.73
CA THR A 13 -16.81 19.72 19.68
C THR A 13 -17.09 19.12 18.31
N LEU A 14 -17.23 17.81 18.18
CA LEU A 14 -17.61 17.16 16.92
C LEU A 14 -19.05 17.48 16.52
N ASP A 15 -19.99 17.50 17.46
CA ASP A 15 -21.39 17.83 17.19
C ASP A 15 -21.57 19.30 16.75
N ALA A 16 -20.80 20.21 17.36
CA ALA A 16 -20.84 21.64 17.05
C ALA A 16 -19.97 22.05 15.84
N ALA A 17 -19.09 21.17 15.34
CA ALA A 17 -18.22 21.46 14.20
C ALA A 17 -18.98 21.37 12.87
N GLU A 18 -18.60 22.23 11.92
CA GLU A 18 -19.07 22.14 10.53
C GLU A 18 -18.70 20.77 9.95
N ASP A 19 -19.66 20.10 9.31
CA ASP A 19 -19.57 18.71 8.81
C ASP A 19 -19.19 17.66 9.87
N HIS A 20 -19.43 17.95 11.15
CA HIS A 20 -19.04 17.11 12.28
C HIS A 20 -17.56 16.72 12.31
N ARG A 21 -16.70 17.65 11.85
CA ARG A 21 -15.29 17.40 11.55
C ARG A 21 -14.35 18.31 12.33
N LEU A 22 -13.32 17.71 12.92
CA LEU A 22 -12.25 18.41 13.62
C LEU A 22 -10.89 18.12 12.95
N VAL A 23 -10.16 19.16 12.55
CA VAL A 23 -8.79 19.03 12.05
C VAL A 23 -7.81 19.27 13.20
N VAL A 24 -6.91 18.31 13.42
CA VAL A 24 -5.95 18.30 14.54
C VAL A 24 -4.53 17.96 14.07
N PRO A 25 -3.48 18.41 14.78
CA PRO A 25 -2.11 18.02 14.46
C PRO A 25 -1.88 16.52 14.55
N ARG A 26 -1.06 15.97 13.64
CA ARG A 26 -0.74 14.55 13.59
C ARG A 26 -0.07 14.01 14.85
N SER A 27 0.67 14.85 15.56
CA SER A 27 1.24 14.50 16.86
C SER A 27 0.21 14.05 17.89
N GLU A 28 -1.07 14.40 17.72
CA GLU A 28 -2.15 14.08 18.66
C GLU A 28 -2.94 12.82 18.31
N GLU A 29 -2.56 12.06 17.27
CA GLU A 29 -3.26 10.84 16.81
C GLU A 29 -3.57 9.87 17.95
N ALA A 30 -2.57 9.56 18.78
CA ALA A 30 -2.70 8.64 19.90
C ALA A 30 -3.61 9.18 21.01
N SER A 31 -3.74 10.52 21.13
CA SER A 31 -4.64 11.14 22.10
C SER A 31 -6.10 11.00 21.64
N TYR A 32 -6.39 11.43 20.41
CA TYR A 32 -7.75 11.34 19.84
C TYR A 32 -8.20 9.89 19.64
N SER A 33 -7.29 8.98 19.27
CA SER A 33 -7.61 7.55 19.18
C SER A 33 -8.06 6.97 20.53
N ARG A 34 -7.38 7.35 21.63
CA ARG A 34 -7.79 6.95 22.99
C ARG A 34 -9.12 7.58 23.39
N LEU A 35 -9.36 8.85 23.05
CA LEU A 35 -10.62 9.52 23.34
C LEU A 35 -11.79 8.89 22.57
N ALA A 36 -11.61 8.59 21.27
CA ALA A 36 -12.61 7.91 20.45
C ALA A 36 -12.91 6.48 20.96
N ALA A 37 -11.87 5.73 21.38
CA ALA A 37 -12.07 4.44 22.02
C ALA A 37 -12.84 4.55 23.34
N LEU A 38 -12.56 5.58 24.16
CA LEU A 38 -13.25 5.82 25.42
C LEU A 38 -14.69 6.30 25.20
N ALA A 39 -14.96 7.11 24.17
CA ALA A 39 -16.30 7.54 23.78
C ALA A 39 -17.18 6.34 23.41
N ARG A 40 -16.64 5.44 22.57
CA ARG A 40 -17.30 4.18 22.20
C ARG A 40 -17.60 3.31 23.41
N ARG A 41 -16.61 3.07 24.27
CA ARG A 41 -16.79 2.26 25.50
C ARG A 41 -17.82 2.83 26.48
N ARG A 42 -18.06 4.14 26.45
CA ARG A 42 -19.01 4.83 27.33
C ARG A 42 -20.38 5.05 26.70
N GLY A 43 -20.60 4.59 25.47
CA GLY A 43 -21.87 4.81 24.76
C GLY A 43 -22.16 6.29 24.47
N LEU A 44 -21.12 7.12 24.33
CA LEU A 44 -21.27 8.56 24.06
C LEU A 44 -21.39 8.88 22.56
N VAL A 45 -21.16 7.90 21.69
CA VAL A 45 -21.35 8.04 20.24
C VAL A 45 -22.83 7.83 19.95
N PRO A 46 -23.50 8.74 19.22
CA PRO A 46 -24.90 8.56 18.84
C PRO A 46 -25.14 7.23 18.11
N GLU A 47 -26.33 6.68 18.28
CA GLU A 47 -26.75 5.47 17.56
C GLU A 47 -26.69 5.71 16.04
N GLY A 48 -26.15 4.74 15.30
CA GLY A 48 -25.98 4.87 13.85
C GLY A 48 -24.80 5.75 13.42
N MET A 49 -23.95 6.23 14.33
CA MET A 49 -22.75 7.02 14.02
C MET A 49 -21.45 6.31 14.45
N GLN A 50 -20.33 6.69 13.83
CA GLN A 50 -18.97 6.29 14.21
C GLN A 50 -18.00 7.46 14.20
N ILE A 51 -16.92 7.34 14.97
CA ILE A 51 -15.80 8.29 14.94
C ILE A 51 -14.70 7.72 14.07
N THR A 52 -14.35 8.43 12.99
CA THR A 52 -13.30 8.05 12.05
C THR A 52 -12.14 9.04 12.11
N ILE A 53 -10.92 8.52 12.09
CA ILE A 53 -9.69 9.32 12.11
C ILE A 53 -8.97 9.10 10.78
N LEU A 54 -8.95 10.14 9.95
CA LEU A 54 -8.32 10.12 8.63
C LEU A 54 -7.04 10.95 8.64
N ARG A 55 -6.00 10.43 8.00
CA ARG A 55 -4.75 11.17 7.79
C ARG A 55 -4.91 12.07 6.58
N LEU A 56 -4.72 13.37 6.77
CA LEU A 56 -4.68 14.33 5.68
C LEU A 56 -3.25 14.47 5.14
N SER A 57 -3.10 15.08 3.97
CA SER A 57 -1.79 15.41 3.43
C SER A 57 -1.06 16.39 4.36
N GLY A 58 0.17 16.06 4.77
CA GLY A 58 0.98 16.90 5.66
C GLY A 58 1.02 16.40 7.11
N ASN A 59 0.95 17.33 8.07
CA ASN A 59 1.04 17.06 9.51
C ASN A 59 -0.31 17.18 10.22
N GLU A 60 -1.40 16.90 9.51
CA GLU A 60 -2.78 17.08 9.97
C GLU A 60 -3.58 15.76 9.92
N LEU A 61 -4.55 15.66 10.82
CA LEU A 61 -5.52 14.57 10.93
C LEU A 61 -6.92 15.17 10.95
N SER A 62 -7.85 14.44 10.37
CA SER A 62 -9.27 14.71 10.47
C SER A 62 -9.91 13.71 11.43
N VAL A 63 -10.60 14.19 12.45
CA VAL A 63 -11.47 13.39 13.31
C VAL A 63 -12.91 13.75 12.95
N CYS A 64 -13.67 12.79 12.44
CA CYS A 64 -15.04 13.00 11.98
C CYS A 64 -16.01 12.14 12.77
N LEU A 65 -17.19 12.66 13.07
CA LEU A 65 -18.36 11.87 13.45
C LEU A 65 -19.22 11.67 12.20
N GLU A 66 -19.29 10.45 11.69
CA GLU A 66 -19.96 10.12 10.43
C GLU A 66 -20.98 9.00 10.65
N PRO A 67 -22.02 8.90 9.81
CA PRO A 67 -22.95 7.77 9.89
C PRO A 67 -22.20 6.46 9.69
N LEU A 68 -22.72 5.39 10.30
CA LEU A 68 -22.22 4.04 10.05
C LEU A 68 -22.28 3.75 8.55
N PRO A 69 -21.24 3.13 7.98
CA PRO A 69 -21.24 2.79 6.57
C PRO A 69 -22.45 1.93 6.21
N GLU A 70 -22.97 2.09 4.99
CA GLU A 70 -24.16 1.36 4.52
C GLU A 70 -24.05 -0.15 4.72
N TRP A 71 -22.86 -0.72 4.49
CA TRP A 71 -22.64 -2.14 4.71
C TRP A 71 -22.93 -2.55 6.15
N GLN A 72 -22.60 -1.74 7.16
CA GLN A 72 -22.78 -2.09 8.57
C GLN A 72 -24.25 -2.02 9.02
N THR A 73 -25.07 -1.23 8.33
CA THR A 73 -26.50 -1.03 8.65
C THR A 73 -27.44 -1.82 7.73
N ARG A 74 -26.91 -2.39 6.64
CA ARG A 74 -27.64 -3.20 5.68
C ARG A 74 -28.10 -4.51 6.31
N VAL A 75 -29.39 -4.81 6.18
CA VAL A 75 -29.94 -6.14 6.45
C VAL A 75 -29.64 -7.04 5.26
N LEU A 76 -28.96 -8.16 5.51
CA LEU A 76 -28.61 -9.14 4.50
C LEU A 76 -29.65 -10.25 4.43
N ASP A 77 -30.01 -10.67 3.22
CA ASP A 77 -30.92 -11.80 3.03
C ASP A 77 -30.26 -13.09 3.57
N PRO A 78 -30.91 -13.80 4.51
CA PRO A 78 -30.34 -15.01 5.09
C PRO A 78 -30.10 -16.11 4.05
N ILE A 79 -28.98 -16.83 4.19
CA ILE A 79 -28.70 -17.99 3.34
C ILE A 79 -29.36 -19.22 3.95
N LEU A 80 -30.29 -19.83 3.22
CA LEU A 80 -31.01 -21.00 3.70
C LEU A 80 -30.12 -22.26 3.64
N VAL A 81 -29.87 -22.85 4.80
CA VAL A 81 -29.13 -24.11 4.89
C VAL A 81 -30.07 -25.29 4.65
N PRO A 82 -29.77 -26.18 3.68
CA PRO A 82 -30.65 -27.29 3.37
C PRO A 82 -30.74 -28.25 4.56
N GLY A 83 -31.94 -28.74 4.87
CA GLY A 83 -32.14 -29.72 5.95
C GLY A 83 -31.44 -31.06 5.69
N ARG A 84 -31.31 -31.45 4.41
CA ARG A 84 -30.65 -32.68 3.94
C ARG A 84 -29.89 -32.41 2.64
N LEU A 85 -28.80 -33.14 2.43
CA LEU A 85 -28.03 -33.12 1.18
C LEU A 85 -28.62 -34.17 0.23
N HIS A 86 -29.31 -33.72 -0.83
CA HIS A 86 -29.88 -34.61 -1.86
C HIS A 86 -28.99 -34.70 -3.10
N ASP A 87 -28.42 -33.58 -3.52
CA ASP A 87 -27.49 -33.48 -4.65
C ASP A 87 -26.35 -32.52 -4.25
N PRO A 88 -25.33 -33.02 -3.54
CA PRO A 88 -24.26 -32.16 -3.04
C PRO A 88 -23.40 -31.66 -4.19
N SER A 89 -23.00 -30.40 -4.13
CA SER A 89 -22.01 -29.82 -5.04
C SER A 89 -20.70 -30.62 -5.05
N ASP A 90 -19.91 -30.43 -6.10
CA ASP A 90 -18.54 -30.92 -6.24
C ASP A 90 -17.66 -30.54 -5.04
N VAL A 91 -17.83 -29.33 -4.50
CA VAL A 91 -17.12 -28.84 -3.32
C VAL A 91 -17.50 -29.63 -2.06
N THR A 92 -18.81 -29.78 -1.81
CA THR A 92 -19.33 -30.54 -0.67
C THR A 92 -18.93 -32.01 -0.77
N THR A 93 -18.99 -32.59 -1.97
CA THR A 93 -18.61 -33.98 -2.24
C THR A 93 -17.13 -34.19 -1.93
N ALA A 94 -16.25 -33.35 -2.45
CA ALA A 94 -14.81 -33.43 -2.20
C ALA A 94 -14.46 -33.33 -0.71
N LEU A 95 -15.11 -32.43 0.04
CA LEU A 95 -14.91 -32.31 1.50
C LEU A 95 -15.49 -33.49 2.28
N SER A 96 -16.60 -34.07 1.81
CA SER A 96 -17.23 -35.22 2.47
C SER A 96 -16.32 -36.45 2.47
N GLU A 97 -15.63 -36.70 1.35
CA GLU A 97 -14.69 -37.80 1.13
C GLU A 97 -13.32 -37.56 1.76
N SER A 98 -13.03 -36.32 2.13
CA SER A 98 -11.74 -35.94 2.69
C SER A 98 -11.55 -36.41 4.14
N LYS A 99 -10.38 -37.02 4.38
CA LYS A 99 -9.91 -37.42 5.71
C LYS A 99 -9.29 -36.25 6.49
N THR A 100 -8.96 -35.15 5.80
CA THR A 100 -8.32 -33.96 6.38
C THR A 100 -9.32 -32.84 6.67
N PHE A 101 -10.61 -33.11 6.51
CA PHE A 101 -11.66 -32.18 6.88
C PHE A 101 -11.73 -32.06 8.40
N GLN A 102 -11.71 -30.82 8.90
CA GLN A 102 -11.44 -30.51 10.30
C GLN A 102 -12.58 -30.89 11.23
N VAL A 103 -13.79 -31.01 10.69
CA VAL A 103 -14.98 -31.34 11.47
C VAL A 103 -15.20 -32.84 11.49
N VAL A 104 -15.24 -33.39 12.71
CA VAL A 104 -15.47 -34.81 12.99
C VAL A 104 -16.69 -35.02 13.89
N GLY A 105 -17.14 -36.26 13.99
CA GLY A 105 -18.28 -36.64 14.85
C GLY A 105 -19.63 -36.11 14.37
N GLY A 106 -20.54 -35.89 15.34
CA GLY A 106 -21.92 -35.46 15.09
C GLY A 106 -22.06 -34.17 14.24
N PRO A 107 -21.26 -33.12 14.48
CA PRO A 107 -21.35 -31.86 13.72
C PRO A 107 -20.93 -31.94 12.25
N ARG A 108 -20.24 -33.01 11.81
CA ARG A 108 -19.71 -33.12 10.43
C ARG A 108 -20.80 -32.98 9.36
N LYS A 109 -21.95 -33.63 9.55
CA LYS A 109 -23.09 -33.53 8.61
C LYS A 109 -23.65 -32.11 8.54
N ARG A 110 -23.64 -31.38 9.66
CA ARG A 110 -24.06 -29.98 9.70
C ARG A 110 -23.08 -29.10 8.95
N ALA A 111 -21.78 -29.26 9.17
CA ALA A 111 -20.75 -28.52 8.46
C ALA A 111 -20.87 -28.69 6.93
N LEU A 112 -21.09 -29.92 6.44
CA LEU A 112 -21.29 -30.17 5.00
C LEU A 112 -22.54 -29.50 4.42
N ARG A 113 -23.62 -29.35 5.20
CA ARG A 113 -24.81 -28.59 4.78
C ARG A 113 -24.52 -27.09 4.68
N ILE A 114 -23.71 -26.56 5.59
CA ILE A 114 -23.24 -25.17 5.53
C ILE A 114 -22.35 -24.93 4.30
N VAL A 115 -21.44 -25.87 4.00
CA VAL A 115 -20.63 -25.82 2.76
C VAL A 115 -21.52 -25.74 1.53
N GLU A 116 -22.55 -26.58 1.47
CA GLU A 116 -23.48 -26.61 0.34
C GLU A 116 -24.20 -25.28 0.17
N ALA A 117 -24.74 -24.75 1.27
CA ALA A 117 -25.46 -23.47 1.28
C ALA A 117 -24.57 -22.31 0.84
N LEU A 118 -23.35 -22.22 1.37
CA LEU A 118 -22.36 -21.21 0.97
C LEU A 118 -21.95 -21.36 -0.48
N THR A 119 -21.75 -22.59 -0.96
CA THR A 119 -21.33 -22.86 -2.34
C THR A 119 -22.43 -22.45 -3.32
N ALA A 120 -23.69 -22.83 -3.06
CA ALA A 120 -24.83 -22.44 -3.88
C ALA A 120 -25.00 -20.91 -3.90
N ALA A 121 -25.06 -20.27 -2.73
CA ALA A 121 -25.25 -18.83 -2.63
C ALA A 121 -24.10 -18.03 -3.25
N ALA A 122 -22.85 -18.48 -3.12
CA ALA A 122 -21.71 -17.83 -3.75
C ALA A 122 -21.75 -17.96 -5.28
N ARG A 123 -22.17 -19.12 -5.81
CA ARG A 123 -22.36 -19.32 -7.25
C ARG A 123 -23.47 -18.45 -7.81
N ASP A 124 -24.58 -18.31 -7.08
CA ASP A 124 -25.67 -17.40 -7.45
C ASP A 124 -25.22 -15.94 -7.50
N ARG A 125 -24.23 -15.57 -6.66
CA ARG A 125 -23.56 -14.25 -6.68
C ARG A 125 -22.45 -14.14 -7.74
N GLY A 126 -22.31 -15.13 -8.62
CA GLY A 126 -21.31 -15.14 -9.71
C GLY A 126 -19.88 -15.47 -9.26
N MET A 127 -19.69 -16.00 -8.05
CA MET A 127 -18.37 -16.41 -7.55
C MET A 127 -18.03 -17.82 -8.04
N PHE A 128 -16.76 -18.04 -8.37
CA PHE A 128 -16.26 -19.39 -8.61
C PHE A 128 -15.84 -20.03 -7.29
N VAL A 129 -16.29 -21.25 -7.01
CA VAL A 129 -16.03 -21.95 -5.75
C VAL A 129 -15.40 -23.30 -6.01
N LYS A 130 -14.30 -23.61 -5.32
CA LYS A 130 -13.61 -24.91 -5.38
C LYS A 130 -13.16 -25.40 -4.01
N ALA A 131 -13.12 -26.71 -3.82
CA ALA A 131 -12.45 -27.32 -2.67
C ALA A 131 -10.94 -27.45 -2.95
N VAL A 132 -10.13 -27.14 -1.94
CA VAL A 132 -8.68 -27.32 -1.97
C VAL A 132 -8.30 -28.15 -0.74
N LEU A 133 -8.00 -29.42 -0.96
CA LEU A 133 -7.82 -30.40 0.11
C LEU A 133 -6.35 -30.46 0.58
N ASN A 134 -6.17 -31.00 1.79
CA ASN A 134 -4.87 -31.41 2.34
C ASN A 134 -3.78 -30.31 2.33
N GLN A 135 -4.19 -29.07 2.58
CA GLN A 135 -3.29 -27.93 2.64
C GLN A 135 -2.48 -27.96 3.95
N PRO A 136 -1.17 -27.71 3.91
CA PRO A 136 -0.39 -27.52 5.13
C PRO A 136 -0.87 -26.26 5.84
N LEU A 137 -1.06 -26.35 7.16
CA LEU A 137 -1.45 -25.20 7.98
C LEU A 137 -0.44 -24.04 7.88
N ASN A 138 0.85 -24.37 7.70
CA ASN A 138 1.94 -23.44 7.46
C ASN A 138 2.69 -23.80 6.15
N PRO A 139 2.50 -23.03 5.06
CA PRO A 139 3.15 -23.29 3.78
C PRO A 139 4.69 -23.27 3.82
N GLY A 140 5.28 -22.55 4.78
CA GLY A 140 6.74 -22.45 4.96
C GLY A 140 7.39 -23.57 5.78
N TYR A 141 6.59 -24.48 6.36
CA TYR A 141 7.06 -25.58 7.19
C TYR A 141 6.50 -26.91 6.67
N SER A 142 7.12 -27.45 5.61
CA SER A 142 6.71 -28.73 5.04
C SER A 142 7.40 -29.91 5.75
N TYR A 143 7.02 -30.18 7.00
CA TYR A 143 7.32 -31.48 7.62
C TYR A 143 6.29 -32.53 7.19
N ARG A 144 6.70 -33.81 7.19
CA ARG A 144 5.84 -34.94 6.83
C ARG A 144 4.59 -35.03 7.71
N ASP A 145 4.69 -34.54 8.95
CA ASP A 145 3.63 -34.54 9.98
C ASP A 145 2.99 -33.17 10.20
N ALA A 146 3.19 -32.21 9.29
CA ALA A 146 2.57 -30.89 9.42
C ALA A 146 1.04 -31.01 9.38
N THR A 147 0.35 -30.36 10.33
CA THR A 147 -1.11 -30.33 10.41
C THR A 147 -1.71 -29.92 9.08
N ARG A 148 -2.65 -30.72 8.59
CA ARG A 148 -3.32 -30.53 7.31
C ARG A 148 -4.73 -30.03 7.52
N ARG A 149 -5.20 -29.23 6.57
CA ARG A 149 -6.55 -28.67 6.58
C ARG A 149 -7.09 -28.63 5.15
N ASP A 150 -8.37 -28.85 5.00
CA ASP A 150 -9.08 -28.55 3.76
C ASP A 150 -9.63 -27.12 3.78
N GLU A 151 -9.63 -26.49 2.61
CA GLU A 151 -10.07 -25.12 2.41
C GLU A 151 -11.09 -25.06 1.27
N ILE A 152 -11.96 -24.06 1.34
CA ILE A 152 -12.89 -23.69 0.28
C ILE A 152 -12.40 -22.36 -0.26
N VAL A 153 -12.13 -22.31 -1.56
CA VAL A 153 -11.63 -21.10 -2.23
C VAL A 153 -12.75 -20.48 -3.03
N PHE A 154 -13.08 -19.24 -2.69
CA PHE A 154 -14.03 -18.38 -3.39
C PHE A 154 -13.24 -17.39 -4.25
N THR A 155 -13.50 -17.37 -5.55
CA THR A 155 -12.84 -16.45 -6.49
C THR A 155 -13.87 -15.50 -7.09
N ILE A 156 -13.62 -14.20 -6.95
CA ILE A 156 -14.39 -13.11 -7.51
C ILE A 156 -13.49 -12.38 -8.49
N GLU A 157 -13.72 -12.60 -9.79
CA GLU A 157 -12.83 -12.13 -10.87
C GLU A 157 -11.37 -12.55 -10.65
N ARG A 158 -10.51 -11.65 -10.15
CA ARG A 158 -9.09 -11.88 -9.87
C ARG A 158 -8.77 -12.12 -8.40
N ASP A 159 -9.69 -11.79 -7.49
CA ASP A 159 -9.47 -11.85 -6.05
C ASP A 159 -9.95 -13.20 -5.51
N SER A 160 -9.19 -13.80 -4.60
CA SER A 160 -9.52 -15.10 -4.02
C SER A 160 -9.50 -15.07 -2.51
N PHE A 161 -10.47 -15.74 -1.90
CA PHE A 161 -10.68 -15.84 -0.47
C PHE A 161 -10.70 -17.31 -0.05
N ARG A 162 -9.99 -17.64 1.02
CA ARG A 162 -9.90 -18.99 1.58
C ARG A 162 -10.76 -19.07 2.83
N LEU A 163 -11.62 -20.07 2.90
CA LEU A 163 -12.47 -20.35 4.04
C LEU A 163 -12.20 -21.77 4.54
N TRP A 164 -12.09 -21.97 5.85
CA TRP A 164 -12.01 -23.31 6.44
C TRP A 164 -12.76 -23.39 7.75
N PHE A 165 -13.10 -24.62 8.15
CA PHE A 165 -13.73 -24.89 9.43
C PHE A 165 -12.71 -25.07 10.55
N THR A 166 -13.12 -24.68 11.75
CA THR A 166 -12.44 -25.02 13.00
C THR A 166 -13.43 -25.73 13.91
N GLN A 167 -12.91 -26.66 14.70
CA GLN A 167 -13.67 -27.35 15.73
C GLN A 167 -12.79 -27.45 16.96
N GLN A 168 -13.31 -27.01 18.10
CA GLN A 168 -12.60 -27.16 19.36
C GLN A 168 -12.63 -28.63 19.79
N MET A 169 -11.50 -29.13 20.30
CA MET A 169 -11.46 -30.43 20.98
C MET A 169 -11.54 -30.17 22.48
N LEU A 170 -12.44 -30.90 23.16
CA LEU A 170 -12.61 -30.87 24.60
C LEU A 170 -11.88 -32.07 25.20
N MET A 171 -11.22 -31.88 26.32
CA MET A 171 -10.60 -32.97 27.07
C MET A 171 -11.59 -33.47 28.12
N GLU A 172 -12.05 -34.71 27.97
CA GLU A 172 -12.91 -35.37 28.95
C GLU A 172 -12.10 -36.47 29.66
N PRO A 173 -12.32 -36.73 30.97
CA PRO A 173 -11.65 -37.82 31.66
C PRO A 173 -11.87 -39.15 30.92
N HIS A 174 -10.78 -39.85 30.60
CA HIS A 174 -10.85 -41.10 29.85
C HIS A 174 -11.55 -42.17 30.69
N GLU A 175 -12.56 -42.82 30.10
CA GLU A 175 -13.23 -43.98 30.71
C GLU A 175 -12.57 -45.28 30.19
N PRO A 176 -11.75 -45.96 31.01
CA PRO A 176 -10.95 -47.09 30.53
C PRO A 176 -11.85 -48.25 30.11
N THR A 177 -11.65 -48.77 28.90
CA THR A 177 -12.39 -49.94 28.45
C THR A 177 -11.91 -51.19 29.19
N ARG A 178 -12.75 -52.23 29.27
CA ARG A 178 -12.38 -53.51 29.90
C ARG A 178 -11.07 -54.09 29.35
N ARG A 179 -10.82 -53.92 28.04
CA ARG A 179 -9.60 -54.37 27.36
C ARG A 179 -8.36 -53.58 27.77
N GLU A 180 -8.51 -52.27 28.04
CA GLU A 180 -7.41 -51.43 28.51
C GLU A 180 -7.06 -51.74 29.97
N ILE A 181 -8.07 -51.99 30.81
CA ILE A 181 -7.88 -52.45 32.19
C ILE A 181 -7.12 -53.79 32.23
N GLU A 182 -7.48 -54.75 31.37
CA GLU A 182 -6.76 -56.03 31.26
C GLU A 182 -5.31 -55.84 30.79
N ARG A 183 -5.05 -54.86 29.92
CA ARG A 183 -3.71 -54.53 29.41
C ARG A 183 -2.83 -53.79 30.42
N VAL A 184 -3.42 -53.08 31.38
CA VAL A 184 -2.66 -52.49 32.49
C VAL A 184 -1.94 -53.56 33.31
N GLN A 185 -2.54 -54.74 33.46
CA GLN A 185 -1.88 -55.88 34.12
C GLN A 185 -0.65 -56.39 33.35
N GLN A 186 -0.53 -56.06 32.06
CA GLN A 186 0.60 -56.37 31.19
C GLN A 186 1.60 -55.19 31.08
N GLY A 187 1.43 -54.12 31.87
CA GLY A 187 2.33 -52.97 31.94
C GLY A 187 2.04 -51.85 30.93
N PHE A 188 0.90 -51.89 30.23
CA PHE A 188 0.51 -50.81 29.31
C PHE A 188 -0.28 -49.71 30.03
N LEU A 189 -0.01 -48.45 29.69
CA LEU A 189 -0.76 -47.29 30.18
C LEU A 189 -1.85 -46.89 29.18
N PHE A 190 -2.94 -46.31 29.67
CA PHE A 190 -3.97 -45.62 28.88
C PHE A 190 -3.94 -44.12 29.21
N PRO A 191 -4.42 -43.24 28.30
CA PRO A 191 -4.40 -41.79 28.53
C PRO A 191 -5.35 -41.38 29.66
N ASP A 192 -5.05 -40.27 30.35
CA ASP A 192 -5.92 -39.74 31.41
C ASP A 192 -7.17 -39.03 30.86
N PHE A 193 -7.12 -38.60 29.60
CA PHE A 193 -8.18 -37.84 28.94
C PHE A 193 -8.43 -38.33 27.51
N ASP A 194 -9.69 -38.31 27.09
CA ASP A 194 -10.13 -38.46 25.72
C ASP A 194 -10.38 -37.10 25.08
N ASP A 195 -9.92 -36.94 23.84
CA ASP A 195 -10.22 -35.76 23.02
C ASP A 195 -11.58 -35.93 22.33
N VAL A 196 -12.58 -35.20 22.81
CA VAL A 196 -13.95 -35.24 22.29
C VAL A 196 -14.23 -33.98 21.45
N PRO A 197 -14.71 -34.12 20.20
CA PRO A 197 -15.01 -32.98 19.36
C PRO A 197 -16.18 -32.16 19.92
N ALA A 198 -15.98 -30.86 20.08
CA ALA A 198 -17.02 -29.95 20.53
C ALA A 198 -18.18 -29.86 19.53
N LYS A 199 -19.37 -29.54 20.04
CA LYS A 199 -20.58 -29.34 19.22
C LYS A 199 -20.52 -28.07 18.35
N HIS A 200 -19.82 -27.04 18.84
CA HIS A 200 -19.73 -25.73 18.19
C HIS A 200 -18.70 -25.75 17.07
N LEU A 201 -19.08 -25.19 15.92
CA LEU A 201 -18.23 -25.01 14.77
C LEU A 201 -17.70 -23.58 14.73
N GLY A 202 -16.55 -23.41 14.11
CA GLY A 202 -16.06 -22.12 13.67
C GLY A 202 -15.79 -22.12 12.17
N LEU A 203 -15.84 -20.93 11.59
CA LEU A 203 -15.41 -20.61 10.23
C LEU A 203 -14.33 -19.55 10.31
N VAL A 204 -13.29 -19.68 9.49
CA VAL A 204 -12.23 -18.69 9.37
C VAL A 204 -12.07 -18.30 7.91
N LEU A 205 -12.11 -16.99 7.66
CA LEU A 205 -11.94 -16.37 6.34
C LEU A 205 -10.62 -15.63 6.25
N GLU A 206 -9.81 -16.03 5.27
CA GLU A 206 -8.54 -15.42 4.94
C GLU A 206 -8.56 -14.87 3.51
N GLY A 207 -7.96 -13.70 3.33
CA GLY A 207 -7.79 -13.07 2.04
C GLY A 207 -7.33 -11.62 2.20
N GLU A 208 -6.97 -11.00 1.09
CA GLU A 208 -6.62 -9.58 1.05
C GLU A 208 -7.86 -8.69 1.27
N GLY A 209 -7.66 -7.37 1.37
CA GLY A 209 -8.77 -6.41 1.48
C GLY A 209 -9.13 -5.99 2.91
N GLY A 210 -8.41 -6.49 3.92
CA GLY A 210 -8.61 -6.11 5.32
C GLY A 210 -9.78 -6.85 5.95
N LYS A 211 -10.34 -6.29 7.03
CA LYS A 211 -11.47 -6.84 7.78
C LYS A 211 -12.52 -5.76 7.96
N PHE A 212 -13.78 -6.08 7.67
CA PHE A 212 -14.93 -5.21 7.88
C PHE A 212 -15.66 -5.59 9.17
N TRP A 213 -16.34 -6.74 9.17
CA TRP A 213 -16.99 -7.30 10.36
C TRP A 213 -16.09 -8.28 11.10
N ALA A 214 -15.63 -9.33 10.42
CA ALA A 214 -14.97 -10.46 11.05
C ALA A 214 -14.07 -11.21 10.05
N SER A 215 -13.08 -11.93 10.59
CA SER A 215 -12.33 -12.95 9.85
C SER A 215 -12.61 -14.34 10.39
N SER A 216 -13.45 -14.45 11.42
CA SER A 216 -13.88 -15.72 11.98
C SER A 216 -15.25 -15.59 12.64
N TRP A 217 -16.04 -16.64 12.51
CA TRP A 217 -17.39 -16.77 13.05
C TRP A 217 -17.45 -18.08 13.82
N HIS A 218 -18.18 -18.11 14.93
CA HIS A 218 -18.25 -19.28 15.80
C HIS A 218 -19.68 -19.46 16.29
N ASP A 219 -20.09 -20.72 16.39
CA ASP A 219 -21.29 -21.08 17.11
C ASP A 219 -21.14 -20.79 18.59
N THR A 220 -22.25 -20.39 19.20
CA THR A 220 -22.42 -20.42 20.66
C THR A 220 -23.70 -21.19 20.99
N ASP A 221 -24.03 -21.31 22.27
CA ASP A 221 -25.31 -21.89 22.68
C ASP A 221 -26.51 -20.99 22.32
N GLU A 222 -26.27 -19.70 22.11
CA GLU A 222 -27.30 -18.69 21.84
C GLU A 222 -27.35 -18.26 20.37
N HIS A 223 -26.29 -18.52 19.60
CA HIS A 223 -26.12 -18.03 18.23
C HIS A 223 -25.64 -19.13 17.29
N ALA A 224 -26.36 -19.31 16.18
CA ALA A 224 -26.03 -20.30 15.17
C ALA A 224 -25.23 -19.65 14.03
N MET A 225 -24.14 -20.29 13.63
CA MET A 225 -23.29 -19.83 12.53
C MET A 225 -24.01 -19.74 11.18
N GLU A 226 -25.13 -20.45 11.00
CA GLU A 226 -26.00 -20.32 9.84
C GLU A 226 -26.55 -18.90 9.64
N ASP A 227 -26.74 -18.15 10.73
CA ASP A 227 -27.26 -16.78 10.69
C ASP A 227 -26.22 -15.80 10.12
N ASP A 228 -24.93 -16.13 10.19
CA ASP A 228 -23.83 -15.29 9.73
C ASP A 228 -23.41 -15.55 8.28
N LEU A 229 -23.95 -16.58 7.61
CA LEU A 229 -23.45 -17.00 6.29
C LEU A 229 -23.58 -15.90 5.23
N ALA A 230 -24.67 -15.12 5.29
CA ALA A 230 -24.86 -13.99 4.40
C ALA A 230 -23.77 -12.92 4.60
N GLN A 231 -23.40 -12.68 5.86
CA GLN A 231 -22.34 -11.76 6.25
C GLN A 231 -20.96 -12.26 5.80
N VAL A 232 -20.70 -13.58 5.83
CA VAL A 232 -19.45 -14.17 5.32
C VAL A 232 -19.25 -13.85 3.83
N LEU A 233 -20.27 -14.02 3.00
CA LEU A 233 -20.18 -13.72 1.56
C LEU A 233 -20.12 -12.21 1.27
N GLU A 234 -20.78 -11.39 2.09
CA GLU A 234 -20.70 -9.93 1.97
C GLU A 234 -19.31 -9.41 2.37
N GLU A 235 -18.70 -9.96 3.43
CA GLU A 235 -17.33 -9.64 3.86
C GLU A 235 -16.34 -9.88 2.71
N MET A 236 -16.48 -10.98 1.95
CA MET A 236 -15.65 -11.25 0.77
C MET A 236 -15.81 -10.15 -0.31
N SER A 237 -17.06 -9.71 -0.53
CA SER A 237 -17.37 -8.68 -1.52
C SER A 237 -16.76 -7.33 -1.15
N LEU A 238 -16.89 -6.91 0.11
CA LEU A 238 -16.29 -5.68 0.63
C LEU A 238 -14.75 -5.71 0.60
N ARG A 239 -14.16 -6.85 0.98
CA ARG A 239 -12.70 -7.05 0.87
C ARG A 239 -12.22 -6.91 -0.57
N ARG A 240 -12.96 -7.48 -1.53
CA ARG A 240 -12.67 -7.35 -2.96
C ARG A 240 -12.75 -5.89 -3.42
N GLU A 241 -13.80 -5.17 -3.04
CA GLU A 241 -13.91 -3.72 -3.33
C GLU A 241 -12.73 -2.93 -2.79
N ARG A 242 -12.30 -3.23 -1.55
CA ARG A 242 -11.11 -2.61 -0.97
C ARG A 242 -9.84 -2.91 -1.76
N CYS A 243 -9.66 -4.14 -2.22
CA CYS A 243 -8.55 -4.50 -3.08
C CYS A 243 -8.58 -3.74 -4.41
N VAL A 244 -9.76 -3.55 -5.02
CA VAL A 244 -9.92 -2.74 -6.24
C VAL A 244 -9.49 -1.30 -5.99
N GLN A 245 -9.99 -0.67 -4.93
CA GLN A 245 -9.62 0.71 -4.56
C GLN A 245 -8.13 0.87 -4.32
N LEU A 246 -7.50 -0.07 -3.60
CA LEU A 246 -6.07 -0.03 -3.33
C LEU A 246 -5.23 -0.09 -4.61
N ARG A 247 -5.63 -0.92 -5.57
CA ARG A 247 -4.93 -1.03 -6.87
C ARG A 247 -5.10 0.23 -7.71
N GLN A 248 -6.30 0.78 -7.77
CA GLN A 248 -6.56 2.06 -8.46
C GLN A 248 -5.71 3.19 -7.86
N ALA A 249 -5.65 3.29 -6.54
CA ALA A 249 -4.83 4.31 -5.86
C ALA A 249 -3.33 4.15 -6.14
N VAL A 250 -2.84 2.91 -6.32
CA VAL A 250 -1.44 2.67 -6.72
C VAL A 250 -1.21 3.13 -8.16
N GLU A 251 -2.11 2.78 -9.08
CA GLU A 251 -2.02 3.16 -10.49
C GLU A 251 -2.05 4.69 -10.67
N GLU A 252 -2.97 5.38 -9.99
CA GLU A 252 -3.07 6.84 -9.99
C GLU A 252 -1.78 7.50 -9.48
N ARG A 253 -1.19 6.97 -8.41
CA ARG A 253 0.09 7.46 -7.88
C ARG A 253 1.23 7.26 -8.86
N GLU A 254 1.26 6.13 -9.56
CA GLU A 254 2.29 5.88 -10.57
C GLU A 254 2.16 6.82 -11.77
N ILE A 255 0.93 7.08 -12.24
CA ILE A 255 0.65 8.03 -13.32
C ILE A 255 1.07 9.44 -12.88
N ALA A 256 0.65 9.88 -11.69
CA ALA A 256 1.00 11.19 -11.15
C ALA A 256 2.52 11.35 -10.99
N ARG A 257 3.23 10.31 -10.51
CA ARG A 257 4.69 10.31 -10.40
C ARG A 257 5.35 10.48 -11.77
N ARG A 258 4.90 9.74 -12.79
CA ARG A 258 5.45 9.86 -14.15
C ARG A 258 5.24 11.27 -14.73
N GLN A 259 4.04 11.82 -14.56
CA GLN A 259 3.74 13.19 -14.99
C GLN A 259 4.63 14.21 -14.29
N GLN A 260 4.87 14.04 -12.99
CA GLN A 260 5.76 14.92 -12.23
C GLN A 260 7.21 14.80 -12.74
N GLU A 261 7.71 13.59 -12.98
CA GLU A 261 9.05 13.36 -13.52
C GLU A 261 9.24 13.98 -14.91
N ASP A 262 8.23 13.87 -15.78
CA ASP A 262 8.25 14.48 -17.10
C ASP A 262 8.23 16.02 -17.01
N ASN A 263 7.41 16.58 -16.13
CA ASN A 263 7.37 18.02 -15.87
C ASN A 263 8.71 18.53 -15.33
N ASP A 264 9.28 17.87 -14.33
CA ASP A 264 10.56 18.23 -13.73
C ASP A 264 11.68 18.16 -14.77
N ARG A 265 11.65 17.13 -15.64
CA ARG A 265 12.60 17.00 -16.75
C ARG A 265 12.45 18.13 -17.77
N MET A 266 11.23 18.51 -18.14
CA MET A 266 11.00 19.64 -19.05
C MET A 266 11.54 20.94 -18.46
N VAL A 267 11.29 21.20 -17.17
CA VAL A 267 11.81 22.37 -16.46
C VAL A 267 13.35 22.35 -16.43
N ALA A 268 13.97 21.20 -16.13
CA ALA A 268 15.41 21.06 -16.10
C ALA A 268 16.06 21.28 -17.49
N VAL A 269 15.47 20.75 -18.56
CA VAL A 269 15.95 20.97 -19.94
C VAL A 269 15.84 22.45 -20.31
N ALA A 270 14.74 23.12 -19.96
CA ALA A 270 14.58 24.55 -20.21
C ALA A 270 15.62 25.39 -19.42
N ALA A 271 15.87 25.06 -18.15
CA ALA A 271 16.88 25.70 -17.34
C ALA A 271 18.30 25.49 -17.89
N TYR A 272 18.62 24.28 -18.32
CA TYR A 272 19.90 23.95 -18.97
C TYR A 272 20.11 24.79 -20.23
N ARG A 273 19.12 24.85 -21.13
CA ARG A 273 19.19 25.65 -22.37
C ARG A 273 19.48 27.11 -22.06
N LYS A 274 18.75 27.70 -21.10
CA LYS A 274 18.96 29.10 -20.68
C LYS A 274 20.37 29.32 -20.15
N ARG A 275 20.86 28.44 -19.29
CA ARG A 275 22.21 28.52 -18.72
C ARG A 275 23.29 28.40 -19.80
N PHE A 276 23.18 27.41 -20.68
CA PHE A 276 24.16 27.18 -21.74
C PHE A 276 24.30 28.40 -22.66
N VAL A 277 23.18 28.98 -23.08
CA VAL A 277 23.17 30.19 -23.93
C VAL A 277 23.81 31.37 -23.20
N ALA A 278 23.50 31.57 -21.92
CA ALA A 278 24.09 32.65 -21.13
C ALA A 278 25.61 32.48 -20.95
N ASP A 279 26.07 31.26 -20.70
CA ASP A 279 27.50 30.96 -20.52
C ASP A 279 28.26 31.12 -21.84
N ALA A 280 27.70 30.66 -22.96
CA ALA A 280 28.28 30.85 -24.29
C ALA A 280 28.39 32.33 -24.68
N MET A 281 27.33 33.11 -24.42
CA MET A 281 27.30 34.56 -24.67
C MET A 281 28.40 35.27 -23.87
N LYS A 282 28.55 34.97 -22.57
CA LYS A 282 29.60 35.55 -21.72
C LYS A 282 31.00 35.18 -22.20
N ALA A 283 31.21 33.92 -22.59
CA ALA A 283 32.50 33.45 -23.09
C ALA A 283 32.90 34.12 -24.41
N GLN A 284 31.94 34.31 -25.34
CA GLN A 284 32.17 35.03 -26.59
C GLN A 284 32.47 36.51 -26.33
N ALA A 285 31.69 37.18 -25.48
CA ALA A 285 31.93 38.59 -25.13
C ALA A 285 33.34 38.81 -24.56
N LYS A 286 33.78 37.93 -23.66
CA LYS A 286 35.14 37.99 -23.07
C LYS A 286 36.24 37.81 -24.12
N ARG A 287 36.09 36.84 -25.04
CA ARG A 287 37.07 36.61 -26.12
C ARG A 287 37.14 37.79 -27.08
N TRP A 288 35.99 38.39 -27.42
CA TRP A 288 35.91 39.58 -28.26
C TRP A 288 36.58 40.79 -27.61
N GLU A 289 36.34 41.03 -26.32
CA GLU A 289 36.97 42.12 -25.57
C GLU A 289 38.49 41.96 -25.52
N GLU A 290 38.97 40.74 -25.27
CA GLU A 290 40.41 40.42 -25.25
C GLU A 290 41.04 40.62 -26.63
N ALA A 291 40.39 40.19 -27.71
CA ALA A 291 40.85 40.44 -29.08
C ALA A 291 40.98 41.95 -29.35
N GLY A 292 39.99 42.74 -28.93
CA GLY A 292 40.01 44.19 -29.03
C GLY A 292 41.16 44.83 -28.23
N ARG A 293 41.45 44.29 -27.05
CA ARG A 293 42.58 44.73 -26.21
C ARG A 293 43.93 44.45 -26.88
N LEU A 294 44.11 43.25 -27.44
CA LEU A 294 45.33 42.89 -28.17
C LEU A 294 45.54 43.77 -29.40
N ARG A 295 44.49 44.08 -30.17
CA ARG A 295 44.57 45.03 -31.30
C ARG A 295 45.02 46.42 -30.88
N ARG A 296 44.47 46.95 -29.78
CA ARG A 296 44.89 48.24 -29.23
C ARG A 296 46.35 48.22 -28.77
N TYR A 297 46.79 47.11 -28.18
CA TYR A 297 48.18 46.93 -27.77
C TYR A 297 49.14 46.87 -28.98
N ALA A 298 48.78 46.13 -30.03
CA ALA A 298 49.56 46.11 -31.28
C ALA A 298 49.65 47.50 -31.93
N ALA A 299 48.54 48.25 -31.98
CA ALA A 299 48.54 49.63 -32.47
C ALA A 299 49.51 50.53 -31.67
N ALA A 300 49.52 50.41 -30.33
CA ALA A 300 50.48 51.15 -29.51
C ALA A 300 51.94 50.73 -29.77
N ILE A 301 52.20 49.44 -30.04
CA ILE A 301 53.55 48.97 -30.43
C ILE A 301 53.95 49.58 -31.79
N HIS A 302 53.05 49.66 -32.77
CA HIS A 302 53.32 50.31 -34.06
C HIS A 302 53.66 51.79 -33.89
N GLU A 303 52.96 52.51 -33.01
CA GLU A 303 53.26 53.91 -32.69
C GLU A 303 54.66 54.07 -32.08
N VAL A 304 55.05 53.19 -31.14
CA VAL A 304 56.39 53.21 -30.54
C VAL A 304 57.46 52.84 -31.58
N ALA A 305 57.20 51.84 -32.42
CA ALA A 305 58.14 51.40 -33.46
C ALA A 305 58.43 52.50 -34.50
N ALA A 306 57.48 53.42 -34.73
CA ALA A 306 57.67 54.57 -35.62
C ALA A 306 58.76 55.54 -35.13
N ALA A 307 59.05 55.57 -33.83
CA ALA A 307 60.09 56.39 -33.21
C ALA A 307 61.45 55.67 -33.06
N CYS A 308 61.54 54.37 -33.41
CA CYS A 308 62.76 53.58 -33.34
C CYS A 308 63.46 53.48 -34.71
N GLU A 309 64.77 53.21 -34.71
CA GLU A 309 65.56 53.02 -35.94
C GLU A 309 66.25 51.65 -35.97
N GLY A 310 66.56 51.17 -37.18
CA GLY A 310 67.28 49.93 -37.41
C GLY A 310 66.58 48.69 -36.86
N GLN A 311 67.38 47.79 -36.25
CA GLN A 311 66.93 46.47 -35.78
C GLN A 311 65.81 46.54 -34.73
N GLN A 312 65.83 47.55 -33.85
CA GLN A 312 64.82 47.71 -32.81
C GLN A 312 63.42 48.00 -33.38
N ARG A 313 63.35 48.68 -34.53
CA ARG A 313 62.10 48.90 -35.25
C ARG A 313 61.58 47.62 -35.88
N GLU A 314 62.45 46.79 -36.46
CA GLU A 314 62.06 45.52 -37.08
C GLU A 314 61.51 44.53 -36.05
N GLU A 315 62.19 44.38 -34.90
CA GLU A 315 61.75 43.53 -33.78
C GLU A 315 60.40 43.98 -33.21
N ALA A 316 60.18 45.30 -33.06
CA ALA A 316 58.91 45.84 -32.58
C ALA A 316 57.76 45.59 -33.57
N LEU A 317 58.01 45.75 -34.87
CA LEU A 317 57.01 45.46 -35.91
C LEU A 317 56.70 43.96 -36.01
N GLU A 318 57.69 43.10 -35.80
CA GLU A 318 57.48 41.65 -35.73
C GLU A 318 56.62 41.25 -34.53
N TRP A 319 56.91 41.83 -33.36
CA TRP A 319 56.09 41.64 -32.17
C TRP A 319 54.64 42.11 -32.37
N ALA A 320 54.42 43.29 -32.97
CA ALA A 320 53.09 43.78 -33.29
C ALA A 320 52.32 42.82 -34.21
N ARG A 321 52.97 42.26 -35.24
CA ARG A 321 52.37 41.23 -36.13
C ARG A 321 51.95 39.97 -35.36
N HIS A 322 52.77 39.51 -34.41
CA HIS A 322 52.43 38.36 -33.58
C HIS A 322 51.20 38.63 -32.70
N VAL A 323 51.11 39.82 -32.10
CA VAL A 323 49.96 40.23 -31.28
C VAL A 323 48.68 40.34 -32.13
N GLU A 324 48.76 40.89 -33.34
CA GLU A 324 47.63 40.96 -34.27
C GLU A 324 47.15 39.58 -34.72
N ALA A 325 48.08 38.67 -35.04
CA ALA A 325 47.74 37.30 -35.40
C ALA A 325 47.00 36.57 -34.27
N GLU A 326 47.45 36.75 -33.02
CA GLU A 326 46.79 36.20 -31.85
C GLU A 326 45.40 36.82 -31.62
N ALA A 327 45.26 38.13 -31.80
CA ALA A 327 43.98 38.81 -31.71
C ALA A 327 42.95 38.27 -32.73
N CYS A 328 43.38 38.03 -33.98
CA CYS A 328 42.54 37.40 -35.00
C CYS A 328 42.19 35.95 -34.69
N ARG A 329 43.10 35.19 -34.05
CA ARG A 329 42.86 33.79 -33.67
C ARG A 329 41.80 33.65 -32.58
N ILE A 330 41.76 34.58 -31.62
CA ILE A 330 40.84 34.50 -30.48
C ILE A 330 39.52 35.25 -30.72
N ASP A 331 39.45 36.16 -31.70
CA ASP A 331 38.23 36.89 -32.02
C ASP A 331 37.13 35.92 -32.48
N PRO A 332 36.01 35.83 -31.77
CA PRO A 332 34.91 34.96 -32.16
C PRO A 332 34.16 35.45 -33.41
N LEU A 333 34.38 36.69 -33.88
CA LEU A 333 33.66 37.28 -35.01
C LEU A 333 34.47 37.28 -36.31
N PRO A 334 33.84 37.02 -37.48
CA PRO A 334 32.40 36.84 -37.70
C PRO A 334 31.91 35.38 -37.54
N GLN A 335 32.80 34.39 -37.44
CA GLN A 335 32.45 32.96 -37.54
C GLN A 335 31.46 32.46 -36.47
N GLU A 336 31.51 33.03 -35.26
CA GLU A 336 30.61 32.67 -34.16
C GLU A 336 29.47 33.68 -33.94
N ALA A 337 29.20 34.57 -34.91
CA ALA A 337 28.08 35.52 -34.89
C ALA A 337 26.71 34.84 -35.16
N LYS A 338 26.45 33.72 -34.50
CA LYS A 338 25.22 32.92 -34.65
C LYS A 338 24.78 32.37 -33.30
N PHE A 339 23.49 32.03 -33.20
CA PHE A 339 22.96 31.41 -31.99
C PHE A 339 23.73 30.11 -31.67
N PRO A 340 24.18 29.89 -30.42
CA PRO A 340 25.00 28.75 -30.09
C PRO A 340 24.21 27.44 -30.24
N ALA A 341 24.84 26.43 -30.85
CA ALA A 341 24.25 25.11 -30.98
C ALA A 341 24.21 24.44 -29.61
N ILE A 342 23.00 24.27 -29.06
CA ILE A 342 22.82 23.69 -27.72
C ILE A 342 22.93 22.16 -27.82
N PRO A 343 23.89 21.53 -27.12
CA PRO A 343 24.02 20.08 -27.13
C PRO A 343 22.86 19.42 -26.35
N LYS A 344 22.63 18.12 -26.60
CA LYS A 344 21.67 17.34 -25.80
C LYS A 344 22.19 17.27 -24.36
N PRO A 345 21.38 17.62 -23.36
CA PRO A 345 21.82 17.58 -21.97
C PRO A 345 22.10 16.14 -21.53
N SER A 346 23.23 15.93 -20.88
CA SER A 346 23.56 14.66 -20.22
C SER A 346 22.81 14.53 -18.89
N ARG A 347 22.84 13.33 -18.29
CA ARG A 347 22.16 13.08 -17.01
C ARG A 347 22.71 13.96 -15.87
N SER A 348 24.00 14.30 -15.90
CA SER A 348 24.63 15.22 -14.95
C SER A 348 24.16 16.67 -15.13
N ASP A 349 23.88 17.10 -16.36
CA ASP A 349 23.46 18.47 -16.69
C ASP A 349 22.03 18.80 -16.23
N LEU A 350 21.21 17.75 -16.06
CA LEU A 350 19.83 17.84 -15.59
C LEU A 350 19.70 17.66 -14.07
N SER A 351 20.81 17.43 -13.36
CA SER A 351 20.81 17.41 -11.90
C SER A 351 20.45 18.81 -11.40
N PRO A 352 19.65 18.96 -10.32
CA PRO A 352 19.42 20.25 -9.71
C PRO A 352 20.78 20.80 -9.27
N SER A 353 21.30 21.76 -10.03
CA SER A 353 22.55 22.42 -9.69
C SER A 353 22.30 23.16 -8.39
N ARG A 354 22.78 22.59 -7.28
CA ARG A 354 22.84 23.27 -5.99
C ARG A 354 23.41 24.67 -6.25
N PRO A 355 22.76 25.74 -5.76
CA PRO A 355 23.30 27.08 -5.93
C PRO A 355 24.66 27.08 -5.24
N TYR A 356 25.72 27.22 -6.03
CA TYR A 356 27.04 27.55 -5.51
C TYR A 356 26.93 28.97 -4.96
N HIS A 357 26.60 29.11 -3.69
CA HIS A 357 26.98 30.27 -2.91
C HIS A 357 28.51 30.25 -2.85
N ARG A 358 29.15 31.16 -3.59
CA ARG A 358 30.52 31.60 -3.26
C ARG A 358 30.40 32.93 -2.53
N GLN A 359 30.96 32.94 -1.32
CA GLN A 359 31.30 34.12 -0.54
C GLN A 359 32.31 34.99 -1.28
#